data_AF-A0A940R8K7-F1
#
_entry.id   AF-A0A940R8K7-F1
#
_cell.length_a   1.000
_cell.length_b   1.000
_cell.length_c   1.000
_cell.angle_alpha   90.00
_cell.angle_beta   90.00
_cell.angle_gamma   90.00
#
_symmetry.space_group_name_H-M   'P 1'
#
loop_
_entity.id
_entity.type
_entity.pdbx_description
1 polymer ?
#
loop_
_entity_poly.entity_id
_entity_poly.type
_entity_poly.pdbx_seq_one_letter_code
_entity_poly.pdbx_strand_id
1 'polypeptide(L)'
;MKLPSLVLVIALAFSLTSFAEEVAAPPGAAAKDKEAPGEQIDMSEPPYWMFSYEEFHDLQQMQKDLYMEKLLPNLAKVPRLDPVSKKELEDAGEWFQSWNRIQRKVYEACQDKEMLVTCEELSDIRLEALDMLSNKKLENRKADEIEAKSKKPKKSK
;
A
#
# COMPACT_ATOMS: atom_id res chain seq x y z
N MET A 1 -15.41 26.61 -75.78
CA MET A 1 -16.06 25.44 -76.39
C MET A 1 -15.04 24.32 -76.54
N LYS A 2 -15.44 23.10 -76.16
CA LYS A 2 -14.87 21.76 -76.49
C LYS A 2 -13.51 21.34 -75.92
N LEU A 3 -13.59 20.37 -74.99
CA LEU A 3 -12.59 19.35 -74.63
C LEU A 3 -12.25 18.45 -75.84
N PRO A 4 -11.12 17.71 -75.81
CA PRO A 4 -11.22 16.29 -75.46
C PRO A 4 -10.02 15.63 -74.73
N SER A 5 -10.34 14.54 -74.02
CA SER A 5 -9.62 13.24 -73.91
C SER A 5 -8.28 13.13 -73.15
N LEU A 6 -8.22 12.38 -72.02
CA LEU A 6 -7.78 10.95 -71.85
C LEU A 6 -6.22 10.85 -71.81
N VAL A 7 -5.48 10.16 -70.92
CA VAL A 7 -5.55 8.81 -70.31
C VAL A 7 -4.47 8.68 -69.19
N LEU A 8 -4.64 7.72 -68.25
CA LEU A 8 -3.62 6.84 -67.58
C LEU A 8 -2.75 7.43 -66.44
N VAL A 9 -3.00 7.17 -65.14
CA VAL A 9 -2.64 6.00 -64.28
C VAL A 9 -1.16 5.61 -64.32
N ILE A 10 -0.39 5.79 -63.22
CA ILE A 10 0.66 4.85 -62.72
C ILE A 10 0.83 4.98 -61.19
N ALA A 11 0.91 3.83 -60.52
CA ALA A 11 1.06 3.58 -59.09
C ALA A 11 2.48 3.88 -58.56
N LEU A 12 2.59 4.29 -57.28
CA LEU A 12 3.84 4.33 -56.54
C LEU A 12 3.94 3.12 -55.61
N ALA A 13 4.70 2.13 -56.06
CA ALA A 13 5.35 1.14 -55.21
C ALA A 13 6.76 1.67 -54.90
N PHE A 14 7.14 1.75 -53.62
CA PHE A 14 8.54 1.91 -53.24
C PHE A 14 8.99 0.66 -52.50
N SER A 15 9.83 -0.10 -53.20
CA SER A 15 10.42 -1.37 -52.81
C SER A 15 11.50 -1.21 -51.74
N LEU A 16 11.59 -2.27 -50.93
CA LEU A 16 12.66 -2.62 -50.00
C LEU A 16 13.98 -2.95 -50.73
N THR A 17 15.12 -2.45 -50.21
CA THR A 17 16.47 -3.08 -50.27
C THR A 17 17.28 -2.54 -49.08
N SER A 18 17.54 -3.33 -48.03
CA SER A 18 18.64 -4.32 -47.86
C SER A 18 20.02 -3.68 -47.66
N PHE A 19 20.55 -3.75 -46.42
CA PHE A 19 21.97 -3.90 -46.14
C PHE A 19 22.13 -4.85 -44.96
N ALA A 20 22.62 -6.05 -45.27
CA ALA A 20 23.21 -6.97 -44.32
C ALA A 20 24.70 -6.60 -44.21
N GLU A 21 25.17 -6.32 -43.00
CA GLU A 21 26.59 -6.44 -42.67
C GLU A 21 26.69 -7.29 -41.40
N GLU A 22 27.35 -8.43 -41.58
CA GLU A 22 27.69 -9.44 -40.61
C GLU A 22 28.97 -9.01 -39.87
N VAL A 23 28.88 -8.80 -38.57
CA VAL A 23 30.05 -8.81 -37.69
C VAL A 23 29.79 -9.71 -36.49
N ALA A 24 30.70 -10.67 -36.35
CA ALA A 24 30.69 -11.81 -35.45
C ALA A 24 30.51 -11.45 -33.96
N ALA A 25 29.78 -12.31 -33.24
CA ALA A 25 29.81 -12.40 -31.77
C ALA A 25 31.16 -12.98 -31.29
N PRO A 26 31.61 -12.74 -30.03
CA PRO A 26 31.04 -13.49 -28.89
C PRO A 26 30.97 -12.67 -27.58
N PRO A 27 30.67 -13.30 -26.44
CA PRO A 27 29.44 -13.15 -25.67
C PRO A 27 29.59 -12.08 -24.57
N GLY A 28 28.96 -10.93 -24.76
CA GLY A 28 28.83 -9.90 -23.74
C GLY A 28 27.39 -9.43 -23.69
N ALA A 29 26.45 -10.38 -23.70
CA ALA A 29 25.05 -10.09 -23.53
C ALA A 29 24.90 -9.30 -22.24
N ALA A 30 24.45 -8.06 -22.42
CA ALA A 30 23.70 -7.23 -21.50
C ALA A 30 23.85 -7.62 -20.04
N ALA A 31 24.32 -6.67 -19.23
CA ALA A 31 23.75 -6.48 -17.91
C ALA A 31 22.22 -6.34 -18.08
N LYS A 32 21.54 -7.48 -18.20
CA LYS A 32 20.22 -7.68 -17.66
C LYS A 32 20.46 -7.52 -16.18
N ASP A 33 20.19 -6.32 -15.69
CA ASP A 33 19.87 -6.13 -14.30
C ASP A 33 19.02 -7.31 -13.88
N LYS A 34 19.56 -8.09 -12.95
CA LYS A 34 18.84 -9.13 -12.26
C LYS A 34 17.81 -8.42 -11.40
N GLU A 35 16.71 -7.99 -12.02
CA GLU A 35 15.45 -7.87 -11.31
C GLU A 35 15.17 -9.30 -10.82
N ALA A 36 15.35 -9.50 -9.52
CA ALA A 36 15.07 -10.76 -8.87
C ALA A 36 13.65 -11.20 -9.28
N PRO A 37 13.44 -12.47 -9.65
CA PRO A 37 12.14 -12.94 -10.10
C PRO A 37 11.14 -12.65 -8.99
N GLY A 38 10.07 -11.93 -9.33
CA GLY A 38 9.08 -11.37 -8.40
C GLY A 38 8.75 -12.31 -7.25
N GLU A 39 9.47 -12.12 -6.14
CA GLU A 39 9.12 -12.66 -4.85
C GLU A 39 7.85 -11.90 -4.47
N GLN A 40 6.70 -12.48 -4.81
CA GLN A 40 5.42 -11.95 -4.38
C GLN A 40 5.45 -11.96 -2.87
N ILE A 41 5.70 -10.80 -2.27
CA ILE A 41 5.68 -10.64 -0.82
C ILE A 41 4.30 -11.06 -0.36
N ASP A 42 4.25 -12.12 0.44
CA ASP A 42 3.02 -12.58 1.08
C ASP A 42 2.72 -11.65 2.26
N MET A 43 1.81 -10.71 2.04
CA MET A 43 1.36 -9.76 3.05
C MET A 43 0.27 -10.36 3.96
N SER A 44 -0.14 -11.61 3.72
CA SER A 44 -1.14 -12.33 4.54
C SER A 44 -0.52 -13.07 5.72
N GLU A 45 0.79 -13.27 5.70
CA GLU A 45 1.56 -13.88 6.78
C GLU A 45 2.28 -12.81 7.63
N PRO A 46 2.56 -13.10 8.92
CA PRO A 46 3.32 -12.19 9.76
C PRO A 46 4.76 -12.02 9.26
N PRO A 47 5.42 -10.89 9.56
CA PRO A 47 4.97 -9.80 10.45
C PRO A 47 3.99 -8.80 9.80
N TYR A 48 2.98 -8.38 10.57
CA TYR A 48 1.96 -7.42 10.13
C TYR A 48 2.34 -5.98 10.48
N TRP A 49 3.00 -5.29 9.55
CA TRP A 49 3.45 -3.90 9.75
C TRP A 49 2.35 -2.86 9.54
N MET A 50 1.35 -3.16 8.71
CA MET A 50 0.19 -2.30 8.46
C MET A 50 -1.08 -3.15 8.40
N PHE A 51 -2.22 -2.54 8.71
CA PHE A 51 -3.51 -3.18 8.47
C PHE A 51 -3.70 -3.53 7.00
N SER A 52 -4.29 -4.71 6.73
CA SER A 52 -4.87 -4.96 5.41
C SER A 52 -6.02 -3.98 5.16
N TYR A 53 -6.44 -3.82 3.90
CA TYR A 53 -7.57 -2.95 3.59
C TYR A 53 -8.85 -3.36 4.35
N GLU A 54 -9.13 -4.66 4.41
CA GLU A 54 -10.31 -5.18 5.11
C GLU A 54 -10.23 -4.91 6.61
N GLU A 55 -9.09 -5.17 7.24
CA GLU A 55 -8.88 -4.88 8.66
C GLU A 55 -9.03 -3.39 8.96
N PHE A 56 -8.44 -2.51 8.14
CA PHE A 56 -8.56 -1.08 8.29
C PHE A 56 -10.01 -0.62 8.12
N HIS A 57 -10.71 -1.13 7.11
CA HIS A 57 -12.09 -0.76 6.83
C HIS A 57 -13.03 -1.12 7.98
N ASP A 58 -12.78 -2.23 8.68
CA ASP A 58 -13.56 -2.71 9.81
C ASP A 58 -13.27 -1.98 11.13
N LEU A 59 -12.22 -1.15 11.19
CA LEU A 59 -11.95 -0.31 12.35
C LEU A 59 -13.09 0.70 12.59
N GLN A 60 -13.33 1.00 13.87
CA GLN A 60 -14.20 2.12 14.24
C GLN A 60 -13.53 3.46 13.89
N GLN A 61 -14.34 4.51 13.67
CA GLN A 61 -13.83 5.82 13.26
C GLN A 61 -12.72 6.35 14.17
N MET A 62 -12.89 6.27 15.50
CA MET A 62 -11.84 6.70 16.44
C MET A 62 -10.52 5.90 16.29
N GLN A 63 -10.60 4.61 15.96
CA GLN A 63 -9.41 3.79 15.72
C GLN A 63 -8.74 4.19 14.41
N LYS A 64 -9.54 4.46 13.36
CA LYS A 64 -9.04 4.99 12.08
C LYS A 64 -8.33 6.32 12.28
N ASP A 65 -8.95 7.25 12.99
CA ASP A 65 -8.41 8.60 13.22
C ASP A 65 -7.05 8.54 13.94
N LEU A 66 -6.95 7.79 15.05
CA LEU A 66 -5.68 7.61 15.77
C LEU A 66 -4.63 6.93 14.89
N TYR A 67 -5.03 5.87 14.19
CA TYR A 67 -4.14 5.10 13.33
C TYR A 67 -3.55 6.01 12.24
N MET A 68 -4.38 6.76 11.51
CA MET A 68 -3.93 7.65 10.44
C MET A 68 -3.04 8.78 10.96
N GLU A 69 -3.38 9.37 12.11
CA GLU A 69 -2.58 10.43 12.73
C GLU A 69 -1.16 9.96 13.06
N LYS A 70 -1.02 8.76 13.60
CA LYS A 70 0.28 8.18 13.96
C LYS A 70 1.02 7.55 12.78
N LEU A 71 0.29 7.02 11.82
CA LEU A 71 0.85 6.36 10.65
C LEU A 71 1.58 7.37 9.74
N LEU A 72 0.98 8.52 9.48
CA LEU A 72 1.49 9.53 8.54
C LEU A 72 2.97 9.94 8.76
N PRO A 73 3.42 10.35 9.97
CA PRO A 73 4.81 10.72 10.19
C PRO A 73 5.78 9.54 10.06
N ASN A 74 5.32 8.30 10.24
CA ASN A 74 6.13 7.10 10.11
C ASN A 74 6.27 6.65 8.66
N LEU A 75 5.23 6.83 7.84
CA LEU A 75 5.31 6.61 6.39
C LEU A 75 6.36 7.52 5.73
N ALA A 76 6.54 8.75 6.22
CA ALA A 76 7.57 9.66 5.72
C ALA A 76 9.02 9.15 5.94
N LYS A 77 9.22 8.21 6.87
CA LYS A 77 10.53 7.57 7.12
C LYS A 77 10.80 6.39 6.18
N VAL A 78 9.78 5.91 5.46
CA VAL A 78 9.89 4.72 4.61
C VAL A 78 10.58 5.09 3.29
N PRO A 79 11.75 4.51 2.96
CA PRO A 79 12.46 4.82 1.73
C PRO A 79 11.65 4.37 0.52
N ARG A 80 11.72 5.13 -0.58
CA ARG A 80 11.04 4.84 -1.87
C ARG A 80 9.50 4.85 -1.80
N LEU A 81 8.93 5.16 -0.63
CA LEU A 81 7.54 5.58 -0.53
C LEU A 81 7.45 7.05 -0.98
N ASP A 82 6.56 7.32 -1.94
CA ASP A 82 6.28 8.71 -2.31
C ASP A 82 5.68 9.40 -1.08
N PRO A 83 6.04 10.66 -0.76
CA PRO A 83 5.45 11.37 0.37
C PRO A 83 3.92 11.30 0.29
N VAL A 84 3.30 10.66 1.27
CA VAL A 84 1.85 10.54 1.35
C VAL A 84 1.34 11.68 2.22
N SER A 85 0.50 12.54 1.66
CA SER A 85 -0.19 13.57 2.44
C SER A 85 -1.32 12.97 3.26
N LYS A 86 -1.77 13.70 4.30
CA LYS A 86 -2.93 13.29 5.11
C LYS A 86 -4.15 12.96 4.23
N LYS A 87 -4.44 13.82 3.26
CA LYS A 87 -5.57 13.65 2.34
C LYS A 87 -5.41 12.40 1.47
N GLU A 88 -4.24 12.15 0.91
CA GLU A 88 -4.01 10.95 0.09
C GLU A 88 -4.13 9.67 0.91
N LEU A 89 -3.71 9.70 2.18
CA LEU A 89 -3.86 8.58 3.09
C LEU A 89 -5.33 8.34 3.45
N GLU A 90 -6.09 9.41 3.72
CA GLU A 90 -7.54 9.36 3.95
C GLU A 90 -8.28 8.79 2.72
N ASP A 91 -8.00 9.34 1.53
CA ASP A 91 -8.55 8.87 0.26
C ASP A 91 -8.15 7.39 0.04
N ALA A 92 -6.91 7.00 0.36
CA ALA A 92 -6.49 5.60 0.25
C ALA A 92 -7.26 4.66 1.18
N GLY A 93 -7.69 5.15 2.35
CA GLY A 93 -8.53 4.40 3.28
C GLY A 93 -9.92 4.06 2.72
N GLU A 94 -10.37 4.74 1.67
CA GLU A 94 -11.64 4.47 0.97
C GLU A 94 -11.47 3.54 -0.24
N TRP A 95 -10.25 3.38 -0.75
CA TRP A 95 -9.99 2.68 -2.02
C TRP A 95 -8.94 1.58 -1.87
N PHE A 96 -9.38 0.32 -2.00
CA PHE A 96 -8.53 -0.88 -1.89
C PHE A 96 -7.20 -0.80 -2.65
N GLN A 97 -7.22 -0.34 -3.90
CA GLN A 97 -6.01 -0.27 -4.73
C GLN A 97 -4.98 0.72 -4.18
N SER A 98 -5.45 1.88 -3.72
CA SER A 98 -4.60 2.93 -3.15
C SER A 98 -4.00 2.47 -1.82
N TRP A 99 -4.81 1.86 -0.95
CA TRP A 99 -4.34 1.28 0.31
C TRP A 99 -3.25 0.22 0.08
N ASN A 100 -3.54 -0.76 -0.77
CA ASN A 100 -2.60 -1.84 -1.06
C ASN A 100 -1.31 -1.36 -1.72
N ARG A 101 -1.36 -0.26 -2.49
CA ARG A 101 -0.15 0.35 -3.05
C ARG A 101 0.77 0.88 -1.94
N ILE A 102 0.21 1.55 -0.93
CA ILE A 102 0.97 2.04 0.23
C ILE A 102 1.49 0.85 1.04
N GLN A 103 0.61 -0.08 1.38
CA GLN A 103 0.96 -1.27 2.17
C GLN A 103 2.09 -2.06 1.52
N ARG A 104 2.01 -2.35 0.21
CA ARG A 104 3.05 -3.09 -0.50
C ARG A 104 4.41 -2.40 -0.42
N LYS A 105 4.47 -1.08 -0.66
CA LYS A 105 5.72 -0.32 -0.57
C LYS A 105 6.33 -0.36 0.83
N VAL A 106 5.49 -0.30 1.87
CA VAL A 106 5.94 -0.47 3.25
C VAL A 106 6.51 -1.87 3.45
N TYR A 107 5.81 -2.91 3.02
CA TYR A 107 6.28 -4.29 3.14
C TYR A 107 7.59 -4.55 2.39
N GLU A 108 7.75 -3.97 1.19
CA GLU A 108 8.99 -4.02 0.41
C GLU A 108 10.14 -3.32 1.16
N ALA A 109 9.90 -2.14 1.74
CA ALA A 109 10.90 -1.42 2.51
C ALA A 109 11.27 -2.15 3.82
N CYS A 110 10.32 -2.83 4.44
CA CYS A 110 10.51 -3.58 5.68
C CYS A 110 11.26 -4.91 5.51
N GLN A 111 11.57 -5.31 4.27
CA GLN A 111 12.52 -6.39 4.01
C GLN A 111 13.97 -5.96 4.31
N ASP A 112 14.24 -4.66 4.33
CA ASP A 112 15.55 -4.14 4.68
C ASP A 112 15.74 -4.17 6.21
N LYS A 113 16.87 -4.73 6.66
CA LYS A 113 17.21 -4.81 8.08
C LYS A 113 17.40 -3.44 8.71
N GLU A 114 17.83 -2.45 7.94
CA GLU A 114 18.00 -1.08 8.42
C GLU A 114 16.66 -0.42 8.75
N MET A 115 15.56 -0.92 8.17
CA MET A 115 14.21 -0.40 8.36
C MET A 115 13.43 -1.07 9.49
N LEU A 116 13.98 -2.13 10.10
CA LEU A 116 13.27 -2.95 11.10
C LEU A 116 12.66 -2.11 12.23
N VAL A 117 13.39 -1.13 12.77
CA VAL A 117 12.88 -0.28 13.87
C VAL A 117 11.64 0.51 13.43
N THR A 118 11.69 1.16 12.27
CA THR A 118 10.53 1.88 11.72
C THR A 118 9.36 0.94 11.45
N CYS A 119 9.64 -0.27 10.98
CA CYS A 119 8.61 -1.27 10.68
C CYS A 119 7.97 -1.84 11.96
N GLU A 120 8.75 -2.02 13.02
CA GLU A 120 8.24 -2.35 14.36
C GLU A 120 7.37 -1.21 14.90
N GLU A 121 7.77 0.06 14.76
CA GLU A 121 6.95 1.22 15.12
C GLU A 121 5.60 1.23 14.38
N LEU A 122 5.58 0.88 13.08
CA LEU A 122 4.35 0.75 12.31
C LEU A 122 3.44 -0.37 12.83
N SER A 123 4.02 -1.51 13.22
CA SER A 123 3.29 -2.62 13.84
C SER A 123 2.73 -2.24 15.21
N ASP A 124 3.48 -1.49 16.02
CA ASP A 124 3.02 -1.00 17.32
C ASP A 124 1.82 -0.05 17.17
N ILE A 125 1.86 0.85 16.19
CA ILE A 125 0.74 1.75 15.87
C ILE A 125 -0.52 0.95 15.48
N ARG A 126 -0.35 -0.13 14.71
CA ARG A 126 -1.44 -1.05 14.36
C ARG A 126 -2.04 -1.70 15.62
N LEU A 127 -1.21 -2.21 16.52
CA LEU A 127 -1.66 -2.86 17.76
C LEU A 127 -2.35 -1.87 18.70
N GLU A 128 -1.84 -0.64 18.81
CA GLU A 128 -2.44 0.41 19.63
C GLU A 128 -3.85 0.78 19.15
N ALA A 129 -4.02 0.89 17.83
CA ALA A 129 -5.33 1.17 17.24
C ALA A 129 -6.34 0.04 17.57
N LEU A 130 -5.92 -1.21 17.58
CA LEU A 130 -6.76 -2.34 18.00
C LEU A 130 -7.09 -2.30 19.50
N ASP A 131 -6.12 -1.97 20.36
CA ASP A 131 -6.28 -2.04 21.82
C ASP A 131 -7.13 -0.90 22.41
N MET A 132 -7.28 0.21 21.70
CA MET A 132 -8.04 1.38 22.17
C MET A 132 -9.48 1.06 22.64
N LEU A 133 -10.13 0.06 22.03
CA LEU A 133 -11.47 -0.39 22.44
C LEU A 133 -11.44 -1.50 23.49
N SER A 134 -10.39 -2.30 23.52
CA SER A 134 -10.15 -3.31 24.56
C SER A 134 -10.10 -2.64 25.93
N ASN A 135 -9.34 -1.55 26.05
CA ASN A 135 -9.21 -0.81 27.30
C ASN A 135 -10.50 -0.07 27.70
N LYS A 136 -11.16 0.63 26.78
CA LYS A 136 -12.44 1.31 27.07
C LYS A 136 -13.54 0.33 27.51
N LYS A 137 -13.64 -0.85 26.91
CA LYS A 137 -14.63 -1.87 27.29
C LYS A 137 -14.34 -2.44 28.69
N LEU A 138 -13.07 -2.60 29.05
CA LEU A 138 -12.64 -3.07 30.36
C LEU A 138 -12.87 -2.01 31.44
N GLU A 139 -12.59 -0.74 31.15
CA GLU A 139 -12.87 0.39 32.04
C GLU A 139 -14.36 0.58 32.27
N ASN A 140 -15.18 0.54 31.21
CA ASN A 140 -16.64 0.64 31.35
C ASN A 140 -17.20 -0.52 32.18
N ARG A 141 -16.74 -1.77 31.96
CA ARG A 141 -17.15 -2.92 32.80
C ARG A 141 -16.75 -2.73 34.26
N LYS A 142 -15.54 -2.22 34.53
CA LYS A 142 -15.09 -1.92 35.91
C LYS A 142 -15.94 -0.82 36.55
N ALA A 143 -16.28 0.24 35.81
CA ALA A 143 -17.14 1.31 36.27
C ALA A 143 -18.56 0.81 36.59
N ASP A 144 -19.15 0.01 35.71
CA ASP A 144 -20.47 -0.61 35.90
C ASP A 144 -20.50 -1.54 37.12
N GLU A 145 -19.43 -2.32 37.34
CA GLU A 145 -19.30 -3.17 38.53
C GLU A 145 -19.18 -2.36 39.83
N ILE A 146 -18.49 -1.22 39.81
CA ILE A 146 -18.36 -0.31 40.95
C ILE A 146 -19.71 0.33 41.27
N GLU A 147 -20.45 0.80 40.26
CA GLU A 147 -21.81 1.31 40.44
C GLU A 147 -22.79 0.25 40.95
N ALA A 148 -22.74 -0.97 40.40
CA ALA A 148 -23.59 -2.07 40.85
C ALA A 148 -23.29 -2.47 42.31
N LYS A 149 -22.04 -2.37 42.75
CA LYS A 149 -21.64 -2.61 44.14
C LYS A 149 -22.03 -1.46 45.08
N SER A 150 -22.07 -0.21 44.60
CA SER A 150 -22.48 0.95 45.42
C SER A 150 -23.99 1.05 45.64
N LYS A 151 -24.80 0.54 44.69
CA LYS A 151 -26.28 0.54 44.75
C LYS A 151 -26.90 -0.61 45.55
N LYS A 152 -26.12 -1.54 46.13
CA LYS A 152 -26.68 -2.59 47.01
C LYS A 152 -27.17 -1.96 48.33
N PRO A 153 -28.46 -2.09 48.70
CA PRO A 153 -28.96 -1.53 49.93
C PRO A 153 -28.30 -2.23 51.13
N LYS A 154 -27.69 -1.45 52.02
CA LYS A 154 -27.30 -1.91 53.35
C LYS A 154 -28.58 -2.43 54.02
N LYS A 155 -28.68 -3.74 54.16
CA LYS A 155 -29.74 -4.42 54.91
C LYS A 155 -29.67 -3.88 56.35
N SER A 156 -30.52 -2.91 56.67
CA SER A 156 -30.72 -2.41 58.02
C SER A 156 -31.20 -3.60 58.86
N LYS A 157 -30.45 -3.86 59.93
CA LYS A 157 -30.69 -4.92 60.89
C LYS A 157 -31.34 -4.32 62.13
#